data_AF-A0A132T6Y8-F1
#
_entry.id   AF-A0A132T6Y8-F1
#
_cell.length_a   1.000
_cell.length_b   1.000
_cell.length_c   1.000
_cell.angle_alpha   90.00
_cell.angle_beta   90.00
_cell.angle_gamma   90.00
#
_symmetry.space_group_name_H-M   'P 1'
#
loop_
_entity.id
_entity.type
_entity.pdbx_description
1 polymer ?
#
loop_
_entity_poly.entity_id
_entity_poly.type
_entity_poly.pdbx_seq_one_letter_code
_entity_poly.pdbx_strand_id
1 'polypeptide(L)'
;MRDPHRGLRSHRRTQFYIREAAENDANLIDRLNRLQRDQPRWDNFYGHMFTEDVEQILPWEDDPDSGFSVAIEPHNSDVENLITEGLNSPSGPSSRLETAVRYHLSWIADMMLRGQAVYEIDLLADADGRKVAFRTGWIPQGSIDKRRGRYIQYVPEALGEGRKHKGCYYIQLDEEKLIWTQLPPPVRNTLRRAASTLAEASTQQSTPSNMLLTRVQEFKLKQFKDKQAREVLSATKDLGWHARWLFDDQMTSPYIAWRHLEFQRFKILLRDAGIASLNRALALAGVAIGFEAQVVLRGALLESDIDRAQDELWAGKRPLSELLTMHA
;
A
#
# COMPACT_ATOMS: atom_id res chain seq x y z
N MET A 1 -25.07 -0.80 -7.39
CA MET A 1 -24.59 -0.70 -8.79
C MET A 1 -24.38 -2.13 -9.29
N ARG A 2 -24.75 -2.47 -10.54
CA ARG A 2 -24.52 -3.82 -11.10
C ARG A 2 -23.04 -3.95 -11.44
N ASP A 3 -22.49 -5.16 -11.31
CA ASP A 3 -21.13 -5.46 -11.76
C ASP A 3 -21.01 -5.14 -13.28
N PRO A 4 -20.12 -4.21 -13.70
CA PRO A 4 -19.97 -3.83 -15.10
C PRO A 4 -19.48 -4.97 -16.00
N HIS A 5 -18.83 -6.00 -15.43
CA HIS A 5 -18.29 -7.12 -16.21
C HIS A 5 -19.16 -8.37 -16.18
N ARG A 6 -20.43 -8.23 -15.78
CA ARG A 6 -21.37 -9.34 -15.74
C ARG A 6 -21.53 -9.96 -17.13
N GLY A 7 -21.26 -11.27 -17.22
CA GLY A 7 -21.36 -12.03 -18.47
C GLY A 7 -20.03 -12.16 -19.22
N LEU A 8 -18.99 -11.46 -18.78
CA LEU A 8 -17.64 -11.66 -19.31
C LEU A 8 -16.97 -12.87 -18.65
N ARG A 9 -16.14 -13.57 -19.42
CA ARG A 9 -15.35 -14.71 -18.95
C ARG A 9 -13.99 -14.25 -18.45
N SER A 10 -13.68 -14.58 -17.20
CA SER A 10 -12.36 -14.35 -16.60
C SER A 10 -11.32 -15.35 -17.11
N HIS A 11 -10.10 -14.85 -17.35
CA HIS A 11 -8.93 -15.66 -17.67
C HIS A 11 -7.89 -15.65 -16.54
N ARG A 12 -8.28 -15.12 -15.37
CA ARG A 12 -7.48 -15.09 -14.15
C ARG A 12 -7.12 -16.49 -13.71
N ARG A 13 -5.87 -16.68 -13.30
CA ARG A 13 -5.49 -17.90 -12.56
C ARG A 13 -5.46 -17.65 -11.07
N THR A 14 -4.97 -16.49 -10.66
CA THR A 14 -4.81 -16.13 -9.25
C THR A 14 -6.12 -16.25 -8.47
N GLN A 15 -5.99 -16.61 -7.20
CA GLN A 15 -7.11 -16.77 -6.29
C GLN A 15 -6.95 -15.79 -5.12
N PHE A 16 -7.96 -14.97 -4.90
CA PHE A 16 -8.07 -14.22 -3.67
C PHE A 16 -8.88 -15.04 -2.68
N TYR A 17 -8.31 -15.30 -1.52
CA TYR A 17 -8.98 -16.02 -0.45
C TYR A 17 -8.60 -15.37 0.88
N ILE A 18 -9.59 -15.28 1.77
CA ILE A 18 -9.37 -14.84 3.14
C ILE A 18 -8.73 -15.97 3.95
N ARG A 19 -8.07 -15.63 5.04
CA ARG A 19 -7.30 -16.61 5.84
C ARG A 19 -8.19 -17.73 6.38
N GLU A 20 -9.45 -17.42 6.65
CA GLU A 20 -10.49 -18.33 7.10
C GLU A 20 -10.70 -19.47 6.10
N ALA A 21 -10.58 -19.20 4.80
CA ALA A 21 -10.66 -20.22 3.75
C ALA A 21 -9.46 -21.19 3.76
N ALA A 22 -8.37 -20.84 4.46
CA ALA A 22 -7.20 -21.68 4.67
C ALA A 22 -7.23 -22.44 6.02
N GLU A 23 -8.21 -22.20 6.90
CA GLU A 23 -8.26 -22.75 8.27
C GLU A 23 -8.17 -24.27 8.37
N ASN A 24 -8.64 -24.97 7.33
CA ASN A 24 -8.63 -26.43 7.28
C ASN A 24 -7.34 -27.03 6.69
N ASP A 25 -6.40 -26.20 6.21
CA ASP A 25 -5.11 -26.64 5.66
C ASP A 25 -3.95 -26.14 6.53
N ALA A 26 -3.57 -26.96 7.52
CA ALA A 26 -2.50 -26.64 8.46
C ALA A 26 -1.16 -26.34 7.78
N ASN A 27 -0.86 -26.98 6.63
CA ASN A 27 0.37 -26.74 5.89
C ASN A 27 0.33 -25.36 5.22
N LEU A 28 -0.80 -25.00 4.63
CA LEU A 28 -0.99 -23.68 4.03
C LEU A 28 -0.91 -22.58 5.09
N ILE A 29 -1.55 -22.76 6.26
CA ILE A 29 -1.47 -21.81 7.37
C ILE A 29 -0.04 -21.65 7.86
N ASP A 30 0.67 -22.75 8.12
CA ASP A 30 2.07 -22.70 8.54
C ASP A 30 2.95 -22.02 7.49
N ARG A 31 2.71 -22.26 6.19
CA ARG A 31 3.42 -21.60 5.10
C ARG A 31 3.15 -20.10 5.07
N LEU A 32 1.89 -19.69 5.11
CA LEU A 32 1.50 -18.27 5.13
C LEU A 32 2.09 -17.58 6.37
N ASN A 33 2.02 -18.22 7.54
CA ASN A 33 2.61 -17.72 8.77
C ASN A 33 4.14 -17.58 8.65
N ARG A 34 4.85 -18.57 8.10
CA ARG A 34 6.31 -18.49 7.89
C ARG A 34 6.68 -17.34 6.96
N LEU A 35 5.92 -17.14 5.89
CA LEU A 35 6.20 -16.08 4.93
C LEU A 35 5.83 -14.69 5.50
N GLN A 36 4.88 -14.63 6.44
CA GLN A 36 4.59 -13.43 7.22
C GLN A 36 5.58 -13.17 8.36
N ARG A 37 6.31 -14.18 8.88
CA ARG A 37 7.29 -13.97 9.96
C ARG A 37 8.37 -12.97 9.59
N ASP A 38 8.78 -12.97 8.33
CA ASP A 38 9.83 -12.07 7.81
C ASP A 38 9.26 -10.74 7.30
N GLN A 39 7.93 -10.58 7.31
CA GLN A 39 7.25 -9.36 6.90
C GLN A 39 7.17 -8.36 8.07
N PRO A 40 7.29 -7.05 7.77
CA PRO A 40 7.00 -5.99 8.72
C PRO A 40 5.60 -6.16 9.35
N ARG A 41 5.52 -6.13 10.69
CA ARG A 41 4.25 -6.22 11.43
C ARG A 41 3.67 -4.84 11.64
N TRP A 42 2.51 -4.59 11.04
CA TRP A 42 1.80 -3.31 11.13
C TRP A 42 0.45 -3.43 11.85
N ASP A 43 0.07 -4.64 12.29
CA ASP A 43 -1.18 -4.97 13.00
C ASP A 43 -1.17 -4.60 14.50
N ASN A 44 -0.41 -3.57 14.86
CA ASN A 44 -0.25 -3.06 16.22
C ASN A 44 -0.65 -1.58 16.28
N PHE A 45 -0.86 -1.03 17.47
CA PHE A 45 -1.38 0.34 17.63
C PHE A 45 -0.66 1.39 16.77
N TYR A 46 0.66 1.51 16.92
CA TYR A 46 1.44 2.47 16.12
C TYR A 46 1.56 2.05 14.65
N GLY A 47 1.62 0.76 14.37
CA GLY A 47 1.67 0.24 13.01
C GLY A 47 0.40 0.54 12.21
N HIS A 48 -0.77 0.46 12.84
CA HIS A 48 -2.05 0.82 12.24
C HIS A 48 -2.10 2.31 11.92
N MET A 49 -1.72 3.18 12.88
CA MET A 49 -1.66 4.63 12.63
C MET A 49 -0.70 4.97 11.48
N PHE A 50 0.48 4.35 11.46
CA PHE A 50 1.45 4.55 10.37
C PHE A 50 0.87 4.12 9.02
N THR A 51 0.21 2.96 8.97
CA THR A 51 -0.37 2.42 7.74
C THR A 51 -1.48 3.34 7.20
N GLU A 52 -2.40 3.78 8.07
CA GLU A 52 -3.45 4.75 7.73
C GLU A 52 -2.88 6.06 7.15
N ASP A 53 -1.80 6.59 7.75
CA ASP A 53 -1.18 7.85 7.30
C ASP A 53 -0.45 7.69 5.96
N VAL A 54 0.13 6.51 5.74
CA VAL A 54 0.82 6.17 4.49
C VAL A 54 -0.16 5.93 3.35
N GLU A 55 -1.27 5.23 3.58
CA GLU A 55 -2.26 4.91 2.54
C GLU A 55 -2.87 6.16 1.88
N GLN A 56 -2.80 7.31 2.54
CA GLN A 56 -3.21 8.62 2.02
C GLN A 56 -2.18 9.23 1.06
N ILE A 57 -1.64 8.46 0.11
CA ILE A 57 -0.62 8.92 -0.87
C ILE A 57 -1.18 9.76 -2.02
N LEU A 58 -2.48 10.03 -2.03
CA LEU A 58 -3.12 11.01 -2.89
C LEU A 58 -4.08 11.86 -2.05
N PRO A 59 -4.32 13.12 -2.42
CA PRO A 59 -5.34 13.96 -1.79
C PRO A 59 -6.72 13.29 -1.84
N TRP A 60 -7.43 13.27 -0.71
CA TRP A 60 -8.79 12.73 -0.60
C TRP A 60 -9.88 13.76 -0.93
N GLU A 61 -9.54 15.05 -0.92
CA GLU A 61 -10.52 16.12 -1.12
C GLU A 61 -11.16 16.00 -2.50
N ASP A 62 -12.49 15.97 -2.52
CA ASP A 62 -13.30 16.23 -3.71
C ASP A 62 -13.38 17.74 -4.01
N ASP A 63 -12.49 18.54 -3.41
CA ASP A 63 -12.43 19.99 -3.61
C ASP A 63 -12.01 20.27 -5.05
N PRO A 64 -12.91 20.86 -5.88
CA PRO A 64 -12.58 21.26 -7.24
C PRO A 64 -11.40 22.24 -7.31
N ASP A 65 -11.14 22.97 -6.22
CA ASP A 65 -10.09 23.98 -6.14
C ASP A 65 -8.74 23.43 -5.65
N SER A 66 -8.68 22.14 -5.29
CA SER A 66 -7.41 21.48 -4.87
C SER A 66 -6.34 21.47 -5.96
N GLY A 67 -6.75 21.64 -7.23
CA GLY A 67 -5.86 21.57 -8.39
C GLY A 67 -5.34 20.17 -8.70
N PHE A 68 -5.67 19.16 -7.89
CA PHE A 68 -5.31 17.77 -8.11
C PHE A 68 -6.30 17.08 -9.05
N SER A 69 -5.80 16.37 -10.06
CA SER A 69 -6.64 15.53 -10.91
C SER A 69 -5.88 14.31 -11.41
N VAL A 70 -6.62 13.24 -11.72
CA VAL A 70 -6.10 12.08 -12.43
C VAL A 70 -6.61 12.13 -13.86
N ALA A 71 -5.74 11.98 -14.83
CA ALA A 71 -6.10 11.94 -16.24
C ALA A 71 -5.44 10.74 -16.92
N ILE A 72 -5.92 10.41 -18.11
CA ILE A 72 -5.24 9.47 -19.00
C ILE A 72 -4.65 10.20 -20.21
N GLU A 73 -3.51 9.73 -20.67
CA GLU A 73 -2.82 10.26 -21.85
C GLU A 73 -2.47 9.12 -22.82
N PRO A 74 -2.87 9.19 -24.11
CA PRO A 74 -3.79 10.17 -24.69
C PRO A 74 -5.21 10.07 -24.10
N HIS A 75 -5.96 11.19 -24.09
CA HIS A 75 -7.31 11.20 -23.56
C HIS A 75 -8.28 10.41 -24.47
N ASN A 76 -9.06 9.52 -23.86
CA ASN A 76 -10.11 8.75 -24.51
C ASN A 76 -11.16 8.30 -23.48
N SER A 77 -12.40 8.79 -23.58
CA SER A 77 -13.45 8.50 -22.61
C SER A 77 -13.76 7.00 -22.45
N ASP A 78 -13.68 6.22 -23.52
CA ASP A 78 -13.99 4.78 -23.47
C ASP A 78 -12.89 4.03 -22.72
N VAL A 79 -11.62 4.42 -22.94
CA VAL A 79 -10.47 3.86 -22.23
C VAL A 79 -10.49 4.28 -20.76
N GLU A 80 -10.87 5.53 -20.48
CA GLU A 80 -11.00 6.03 -19.10
C GLU A 80 -12.06 5.23 -18.32
N ASN A 81 -13.22 4.99 -18.93
CA ASN A 81 -14.28 4.16 -18.35
C ASN A 81 -13.77 2.72 -18.14
N LEU A 82 -13.10 2.15 -19.13
CA LEU A 82 -12.52 0.81 -19.05
C LEU A 82 -11.53 0.69 -17.87
N ILE A 83 -10.67 1.69 -17.68
CA ILE A 83 -9.72 1.74 -16.57
C ILE A 83 -10.47 1.87 -15.24
N THR A 84 -11.41 2.80 -15.17
CA THR A 84 -12.21 3.06 -13.96
C THR A 84 -12.95 1.81 -13.49
N GLU A 85 -13.53 1.04 -14.42
CA GLU A 85 -14.24 -0.20 -14.12
C GLU A 85 -13.32 -1.40 -13.85
N GLY A 86 -12.10 -1.39 -14.38
CA GLY A 86 -11.13 -2.47 -14.22
C GLY A 86 -10.34 -2.42 -12.90
N LEU A 87 -10.22 -1.24 -12.29
CA LEU A 87 -9.60 -1.10 -10.98
C LEU A 87 -10.59 -1.50 -9.88
N ASN A 88 -10.23 -2.53 -9.11
CA ASN A 88 -11.05 -2.94 -7.98
C ASN A 88 -11.07 -1.84 -6.91
N SER A 89 -12.23 -1.66 -6.27
CA SER A 89 -12.38 -0.82 -5.07
C SER A 89 -13.11 -1.59 -3.97
N PRO A 90 -12.77 -1.38 -2.68
CA PRO A 90 -13.44 -2.01 -1.55
C PRO A 90 -14.95 -1.75 -1.50
N SER A 91 -15.40 -0.59 -2.01
CA SER A 91 -16.79 -0.15 -1.99
C SER A 91 -17.60 -0.55 -3.23
N GLY A 92 -17.02 -1.35 -4.13
CA GLY A 92 -17.60 -1.71 -5.42
C GLY A 92 -17.09 -0.83 -6.56
N PRO A 93 -17.74 -0.86 -7.75
CA PRO A 93 -17.31 -0.09 -8.90
C PRO A 93 -17.19 1.40 -8.59
N SER A 94 -16.07 2.01 -8.97
CA SER A 94 -15.89 3.46 -8.86
C SER A 94 -16.59 4.16 -10.01
N SER A 95 -17.16 5.34 -9.77
CA SER A 95 -17.78 6.17 -10.83
C SER A 95 -16.83 7.20 -11.43
N ARG A 96 -15.63 7.35 -10.87
CA ARG A 96 -14.62 8.34 -11.26
C ARG A 96 -13.24 7.70 -11.30
N LEU A 97 -12.42 8.10 -12.28
CA LEU A 97 -11.05 7.62 -12.43
C LEU A 97 -10.21 7.94 -11.19
N GLU A 98 -10.35 9.14 -10.62
CA GLU A 98 -9.59 9.56 -9.43
C GLU A 98 -9.83 8.62 -8.26
N THR A 99 -11.10 8.28 -8.00
CA THR A 99 -11.49 7.37 -6.92
C THR A 99 -10.91 5.96 -7.16
N ALA A 100 -11.01 5.47 -8.40
CA ALA A 100 -10.51 4.14 -8.78
C ALA A 100 -8.99 4.05 -8.59
N VAL A 101 -8.25 5.05 -9.07
CA VAL A 101 -6.78 5.13 -8.93
C VAL A 101 -6.38 5.31 -7.48
N ARG A 102 -7.10 6.13 -6.70
CA ARG A 102 -6.84 6.32 -5.26
C ARG A 102 -6.92 5.01 -4.49
N TYR A 103 -8.02 4.26 -4.62
CA TYR A 103 -8.14 2.95 -3.97
C TYR A 103 -7.08 1.96 -4.42
N HIS A 104 -6.78 1.92 -5.72
CA HIS A 104 -5.75 1.05 -6.26
C HIS A 104 -4.38 1.36 -5.65
N LEU A 105 -4.00 2.64 -5.60
CA LEU A 105 -2.73 3.09 -5.05
C LEU A 105 -2.64 2.88 -3.54
N SER A 106 -3.70 3.12 -2.77
CA SER A 106 -3.73 2.84 -1.34
C SER A 106 -3.47 1.35 -1.06
N TRP A 107 -4.05 0.44 -1.85
CA TRP A 107 -3.75 -0.99 -1.75
C TRP A 107 -2.31 -1.34 -2.14
N ILE A 108 -1.76 -0.74 -3.21
CA ILE A 108 -0.34 -0.93 -3.53
C ILE A 108 0.52 -0.47 -2.36
N ALA A 109 0.22 0.69 -1.76
CA ALA A 109 0.96 1.24 -0.63
C ALA A 109 0.97 0.27 0.57
N ASP A 110 -0.19 -0.19 1.04
CA ASP A 110 -0.28 -1.20 2.12
C ASP A 110 0.53 -2.46 1.76
N MET A 111 0.39 -2.94 0.53
CA MET A 111 1.12 -4.14 0.14
C MET A 111 2.64 -3.95 0.11
N MET A 112 3.11 -2.80 -0.37
CA MET A 112 4.53 -2.43 -0.37
C MET A 112 5.08 -2.27 1.05
N LEU A 113 4.29 -1.73 1.99
CA LEU A 113 4.68 -1.65 3.40
C LEU A 113 4.97 -3.01 4.03
N ARG A 114 4.26 -4.05 3.57
CA ARG A 114 4.46 -5.44 4.00
C ARG A 114 5.49 -6.18 3.16
N GLY A 115 6.09 -5.50 2.17
CA GLY A 115 7.30 -5.94 1.46
C GLY A 115 7.20 -5.79 -0.06
N GLN A 116 6.09 -6.20 -0.66
CA GLN A 116 5.86 -6.13 -2.11
C GLN A 116 4.38 -6.16 -2.45
N ALA A 117 4.00 -5.41 -3.48
CA ALA A 117 2.70 -5.47 -4.13
C ALA A 117 2.77 -6.39 -5.35
N VAL A 118 1.87 -7.38 -5.39
CA VAL A 118 1.75 -8.29 -6.53
C VAL A 118 0.28 -8.52 -6.86
N TYR A 119 -0.06 -8.35 -8.13
CA TYR A 119 -1.39 -8.62 -8.67
C TYR A 119 -1.30 -9.14 -10.10
N GLU A 120 -2.34 -9.83 -10.53
CA GLU A 120 -2.52 -10.26 -11.92
C GLU A 120 -3.41 -9.25 -12.66
N ILE A 121 -3.14 -9.00 -13.94
CA ILE A 121 -4.14 -8.41 -14.84
C ILE A 121 -5.00 -9.52 -15.42
N ASP A 122 -6.24 -9.60 -14.94
CA ASP A 122 -7.28 -10.48 -15.45
C ASP A 122 -7.90 -9.88 -16.70
N LEU A 123 -7.69 -10.52 -17.84
CA LEU A 123 -8.29 -10.12 -19.11
C LEU A 123 -9.65 -10.81 -19.23
N LEU A 124 -10.68 -10.02 -19.51
CA LEU A 124 -12.06 -10.46 -19.56
C LEU A 124 -12.53 -10.54 -21.00
N ALA A 125 -13.06 -11.71 -21.38
CA ALA A 125 -13.51 -11.98 -22.74
C ALA A 125 -15.03 -11.96 -22.85
N ASP A 126 -15.53 -11.48 -23.99
CA ASP A 126 -16.94 -11.59 -24.38
C ASP A 126 -17.32 -13.03 -24.80
N ALA A 127 -18.57 -13.21 -25.26
CA ALA A 127 -19.07 -14.50 -25.71
C ALA A 127 -18.32 -15.06 -26.94
N ASP A 128 -17.74 -14.17 -27.76
CA ASP A 128 -16.96 -14.52 -28.95
C ASP A 128 -15.48 -14.80 -28.62
N GLY A 129 -15.09 -14.67 -27.34
CA GLY A 129 -13.74 -14.89 -26.86
C GLY A 129 -12.80 -13.69 -27.11
N ARG A 130 -13.34 -12.53 -27.52
CA ARG A 130 -12.55 -11.30 -27.67
C ARG A 130 -12.35 -10.67 -26.32
N LYS A 131 -11.14 -10.21 -26.03
CA LYS A 131 -10.81 -9.51 -24.79
C LYS A 131 -11.33 -8.08 -24.89
N VAL A 132 -12.28 -7.73 -24.04
CA VAL A 132 -13.00 -6.45 -24.10
C VAL A 132 -12.85 -5.63 -22.83
N ALA A 133 -12.45 -6.26 -21.72
CA ALA A 133 -12.22 -5.58 -20.46
C ALA A 133 -11.07 -6.21 -19.66
N PHE A 134 -10.68 -5.57 -18.57
CA PHE A 134 -9.71 -6.13 -17.64
C PHE A 134 -10.10 -5.85 -16.19
N ARG A 135 -9.48 -6.59 -15.26
CA ARG A 135 -9.54 -6.33 -13.82
C ARG A 135 -8.21 -6.58 -13.13
N THR A 136 -7.99 -5.92 -12.00
CA THR A 136 -6.86 -6.21 -11.12
C THR A 136 -7.17 -7.38 -10.18
N GLY A 137 -6.41 -8.48 -10.26
CA GLY A 137 -6.53 -9.65 -9.40
C GLY A 137 -5.47 -9.65 -8.29
N TRP A 138 -5.82 -9.18 -7.10
CA TRP A 138 -4.89 -9.15 -5.96
C TRP A 138 -4.50 -10.55 -5.50
N ILE A 139 -3.22 -10.70 -5.16
CA ILE A 139 -2.68 -11.97 -4.69
C ILE A 139 -2.37 -11.85 -3.19
N PRO A 140 -2.93 -12.72 -2.34
CA PRO A 140 -2.62 -12.73 -0.91
C PRO A 140 -1.12 -12.78 -0.67
N GLN A 141 -0.65 -11.95 0.26
CA GLN A 141 0.77 -11.89 0.60
C GLN A 141 1.28 -13.21 1.14
N GLY A 142 2.52 -13.54 0.77
CA GLY A 142 3.12 -14.82 1.14
C GLY A 142 2.49 -16.03 0.46
N SER A 143 1.56 -15.88 -0.49
CA SER A 143 1.04 -17.02 -1.26
C SER A 143 1.85 -17.33 -2.52
N ILE A 144 2.69 -16.41 -3.00
CA ILE A 144 3.49 -16.60 -4.23
C ILE A 144 4.87 -17.18 -3.91
N ASP A 145 5.31 -18.15 -4.73
CA ASP A 145 6.67 -18.70 -4.73
C ASP A 145 7.12 -18.99 -6.17
N LYS A 146 8.40 -19.30 -6.37
CA LYS A 146 8.97 -19.71 -7.67
C LYS A 146 9.39 -21.18 -7.63
N ARG A 147 8.85 -21.98 -8.54
CA ARG A 147 9.16 -23.41 -8.70
C ARG A 147 9.66 -23.69 -10.11
N ARG A 148 10.90 -24.18 -10.22
CA ARG A 148 11.53 -24.53 -11.53
C ARG A 148 11.39 -23.39 -12.56
N GLY A 149 11.65 -22.16 -12.13
CA GLY A 149 11.56 -20.98 -12.99
C GLY A 149 10.14 -20.43 -13.19
N ARG A 150 9.08 -21.10 -12.71
CA ARG A 150 7.68 -20.66 -12.89
C ARG A 150 7.08 -20.15 -11.59
N TYR A 151 6.27 -19.10 -11.67
CA TYR A 151 5.53 -18.60 -10.52
C TYR A 151 4.36 -19.52 -10.17
N ILE A 152 4.19 -19.75 -8.88
CA ILE A 152 3.07 -20.52 -8.33
C ILE A 152 2.39 -19.70 -7.24
N GLN A 153 1.09 -19.93 -7.07
CA GLN A 153 0.36 -19.47 -5.90
C GLN A 153 -0.04 -20.67 -5.06
N TYR A 154 0.31 -20.67 -3.78
CA TYR A 154 -0.26 -21.57 -2.80
C TYR A 154 -1.72 -21.21 -2.57
N VAL A 155 -2.59 -22.21 -2.55
CA VAL A 155 -4.04 -22.02 -2.43
C VAL A 155 -4.63 -23.13 -1.57
N PRO A 156 -5.83 -22.94 -0.99
CA PRO A 156 -6.59 -24.02 -0.36
C PRO A 156 -6.78 -25.23 -1.29
N GLU A 157 -6.95 -26.42 -0.71
CA GLU A 157 -7.14 -27.68 -1.44
C GLU A 157 -8.18 -27.61 -2.54
N ALA A 158 -9.34 -27.02 -2.23
CA ALA A 158 -10.46 -26.86 -3.16
C ALA A 158 -10.10 -26.10 -4.45
N LEU A 159 -9.01 -25.31 -4.44
CA LEU A 159 -8.56 -24.48 -5.55
C LEU A 159 -7.28 -25.02 -6.22
N GLY A 160 -6.64 -26.03 -5.63
CA GLY A 160 -5.27 -26.45 -5.96
C GLY A 160 -5.08 -27.40 -7.15
N GLU A 161 -6.14 -27.68 -7.91
CA GLU A 161 -6.11 -28.61 -9.06
C GLU A 161 -5.43 -29.98 -8.75
N GLY A 162 -5.46 -30.44 -7.50
CA GLY A 162 -4.81 -31.67 -7.04
C GLY A 162 -3.26 -31.63 -6.98
N ARG A 163 -2.63 -30.49 -7.26
CA ARG A 163 -1.16 -30.36 -7.31
C ARG A 163 -0.60 -29.89 -5.98
N LYS A 164 0.47 -30.54 -5.50
CA LYS A 164 1.17 -30.18 -4.26
C LYS A 164 2.63 -29.77 -4.46
N HIS A 165 3.09 -28.82 -3.64
CA HIS A 165 4.49 -28.45 -3.49
C HIS A 165 4.77 -28.09 -2.03
N LYS A 166 5.79 -28.69 -1.41
CA LYS A 166 6.11 -28.51 0.03
C LYS A 166 4.89 -28.74 0.93
N GLY A 167 4.08 -29.77 0.63
CA GLY A 167 2.88 -30.12 1.41
C GLY A 167 1.64 -29.22 1.17
N CYS A 168 1.78 -28.11 0.44
CA CYS A 168 0.69 -27.18 0.15
C CYS A 168 0.16 -27.37 -1.28
N TYR A 169 -1.15 -27.19 -1.45
CA TYR A 169 -1.75 -27.10 -2.77
C TYR A 169 -1.34 -25.83 -3.50
N TYR A 170 -1.22 -25.89 -4.83
CA TYR A 170 -0.80 -24.72 -5.60
C TYR A 170 -1.37 -24.72 -7.03
N ILE A 171 -1.51 -23.51 -7.57
CA ILE A 171 -1.78 -23.26 -8.99
C ILE A 171 -0.56 -22.60 -9.65
N GLN A 172 -0.39 -22.82 -10.95
CA GLN A 172 0.70 -22.19 -11.70
C GLN A 172 0.21 -20.87 -12.30
N LEU A 173 0.94 -19.79 -12.02
CA LEU A 173 0.65 -18.47 -12.53
C LEU A 173 1.33 -18.24 -13.88
N ASP A 174 0.80 -17.27 -14.62
CA ASP A 174 1.38 -16.78 -15.86
C ASP A 174 2.22 -15.54 -15.55
N GLU A 175 3.54 -15.63 -15.69
CA GLU A 175 4.48 -14.57 -15.32
C GLU A 175 4.21 -13.27 -16.09
N GLU A 176 3.81 -13.38 -17.35
CA GLU A 176 3.55 -12.24 -18.24
C GLU A 176 2.36 -11.40 -17.79
N LYS A 177 1.49 -11.94 -16.93
CA LYS A 177 0.32 -11.23 -16.38
C LYS A 177 0.54 -10.68 -14.98
N LEU A 178 1.67 -10.99 -14.34
CA LEU A 178 1.96 -10.56 -12.98
C LEU A 178 2.63 -9.20 -12.97
N ILE A 179 2.05 -8.28 -12.22
CA ILE A 179 2.62 -6.98 -11.94
C ILE A 179 3.30 -7.01 -10.58
N TRP A 180 4.60 -6.73 -10.60
CA TRP A 180 5.43 -6.71 -9.40
C TRP A 180 5.89 -5.30 -9.10
N THR A 181 5.67 -4.86 -7.86
CA THR A 181 6.10 -3.56 -7.37
C THR A 181 6.65 -3.69 -5.96
N GLN A 182 7.85 -3.15 -5.77
CA GLN A 182 8.58 -3.22 -4.52
C GLN A 182 9.38 -1.94 -4.33
N LEU A 183 9.49 -1.49 -3.09
CA LEU A 183 10.37 -0.39 -2.73
C LEU A 183 11.85 -0.81 -2.89
N PRO A 184 12.77 0.16 -3.08
CA PRO A 184 14.20 -0.10 -3.07
C PRO A 184 14.67 -0.79 -1.77
N PRO A 185 15.69 -1.67 -1.82
CA PRO A 185 16.17 -2.40 -0.64
C PRO A 185 16.49 -1.54 0.59
N PRO A 186 17.12 -0.35 0.47
CA PRO A 186 17.38 0.52 1.62
C PRO A 186 16.09 0.90 2.36
N VAL A 187 15.06 1.31 1.62
CA VAL A 187 13.76 1.73 2.17
C VAL A 187 13.03 0.56 2.82
N ARG A 188 13.05 -0.62 2.19
CA ARG A 188 12.46 -1.84 2.80
C ARG A 188 13.13 -2.22 4.12
N ASN A 189 14.45 -2.05 4.21
CA ASN A 189 15.17 -2.32 5.44
C ASN A 189 14.80 -1.32 6.53
N THR A 190 14.65 -0.04 6.19
CA THR A 190 14.13 0.99 7.10
C THR A 190 12.72 0.65 7.59
N LEU A 191 11.79 0.29 6.68
CA LEU A 191 10.43 -0.12 7.03
C LEU A 191 10.40 -1.32 7.98
N ARG A 192 11.23 -2.34 7.73
CA ARG A 192 11.32 -3.52 8.62
C ARG A 192 11.78 -3.14 10.02
N ARG A 193 12.80 -2.27 10.14
CA ARG A 193 13.26 -1.79 11.45
C ARG A 193 12.18 -0.97 12.15
N ALA A 194 11.57 -0.03 11.44
CA ALA A 194 10.48 0.80 11.97
C ALA A 194 9.33 -0.07 12.48
N ALA A 195 8.80 -0.99 11.67
CA ALA A 195 7.72 -1.88 12.06
C ALA A 195 8.05 -2.73 13.30
N SER A 196 9.27 -3.26 13.38
CA SER A 196 9.70 -4.02 14.55
C SER A 196 9.68 -3.17 15.83
N THR A 197 10.22 -1.95 15.77
CA THR A 197 10.24 -1.05 16.94
C THR A 197 8.84 -0.53 17.29
N LEU A 198 8.00 -0.23 16.30
CA LEU A 198 6.61 0.19 16.54
C LEU A 198 5.77 -0.92 17.15
N ALA A 199 5.99 -2.18 16.73
CA ALA A 199 5.35 -3.33 17.35
C ALA A 199 5.76 -3.46 18.82
N GLU A 200 7.06 -3.35 19.12
CA GLU A 200 7.56 -3.39 20.49
C GLU A 200 7.00 -2.24 21.34
N ALA A 201 7.04 -1.00 20.84
CA ALA A 201 6.49 0.17 21.52
C ALA A 201 4.97 0.06 21.77
N SER A 202 4.24 -0.61 20.88
CA SER A 202 2.80 -0.86 21.01
C SER A 202 2.47 -1.86 22.12
N THR A 203 3.31 -2.87 22.36
CA THR A 203 3.09 -3.82 23.47
C THR A 203 3.06 -3.13 24.83
N GLN A 204 3.75 -1.99 24.96
CA GLN A 204 3.86 -1.24 26.20
C GLN A 204 2.70 -0.25 26.40
N GLN A 205 1.80 -0.07 25.42
CA GLN A 205 0.72 0.92 25.50
C GLN A 205 -0.22 0.71 26.70
N SER A 206 -0.45 -0.55 27.10
CA SER A 206 -1.31 -0.87 28.25
C SER A 206 -0.60 -0.71 29.60
N THR A 207 0.73 -0.53 29.61
CA THR A 207 1.54 -0.44 30.84
C THR A 207 1.06 0.66 31.79
N PRO A 208 0.79 1.91 31.35
CA PRO A 208 0.27 2.94 32.26
C PRO A 208 -1.01 2.52 32.96
N SER A 209 -1.98 1.98 32.22
CA SER A 209 -3.26 1.52 32.78
C SER A 209 -3.07 0.39 33.77
N ASN A 210 -2.21 -0.59 33.44
CA ASN A 210 -1.90 -1.71 34.32
C ASN A 210 -1.20 -1.25 35.61
N MET A 211 -0.24 -0.33 35.53
CA MET A 211 0.50 0.19 36.69
C MET A 211 -0.35 1.07 37.60
N LEU A 212 -1.31 1.81 37.04
CA LEU A 212 -2.30 2.57 37.80
C LEU A 212 -3.29 1.64 38.52
N LEU A 213 -3.75 0.57 37.87
CA LEU A 213 -4.63 -0.44 38.47
C LEU A 213 -3.95 -1.20 39.62
N THR A 214 -2.66 -1.51 39.48
CA THR A 214 -1.88 -2.20 40.51
C THR A 214 -1.33 -1.27 41.60
N ARG A 215 -1.63 0.03 41.55
CA ARG A 215 -1.22 1.07 42.53
C ARG A 215 0.29 1.09 42.80
N VAL A 216 1.12 0.95 41.77
CA VAL A 216 2.57 1.09 41.91
C VAL A 216 2.91 2.54 42.26
N GLN A 217 3.32 2.78 43.51
CA GLN A 217 3.59 4.14 44.03
C GLN A 217 4.75 4.86 43.31
N GLU A 218 5.65 4.14 42.65
CA GLU A 218 6.87 4.70 42.04
C GLU A 218 6.78 4.91 40.52
N PHE A 219 5.63 4.62 39.88
CA PHE A 219 5.53 4.73 38.42
C PHE A 219 5.52 6.19 37.94
N LYS A 220 6.57 6.59 37.25
CA LYS A 220 6.72 7.94 36.68
C LYS A 220 6.16 7.99 35.26
N LEU A 221 4.85 8.22 35.12
CA LEU A 221 4.14 8.26 33.84
C LEU A 221 4.81 9.17 32.80
N LYS A 222 5.28 10.36 33.19
CA LYS A 222 5.96 11.30 32.28
C LYS A 222 7.22 10.70 31.67
N GLN A 223 8.08 10.09 32.51
CA GLN A 223 9.31 9.45 32.03
C GLN A 223 9.03 8.27 31.10
N PHE A 224 7.97 7.51 31.40
CA PHE A 224 7.51 6.42 30.54
C PHE A 224 7.07 6.95 29.16
N LYS A 225 6.22 7.99 29.12
CA LYS A 225 5.77 8.61 27.87
C LYS A 225 6.94 9.22 27.07
N ASP A 226 7.85 9.93 27.74
CA ASP A 226 9.03 10.51 27.09
C ASP A 226 9.95 9.43 26.49
N LYS A 227 10.10 8.29 27.17
CA LYS A 227 10.86 7.14 26.64
C LYS A 227 10.18 6.57 25.40
N GLN A 228 8.88 6.31 25.46
CA GLN A 228 8.11 5.77 24.34
C GLN A 228 8.14 6.71 23.12
N ALA A 229 8.00 8.02 23.34
CA ALA A 229 8.10 9.04 22.30
C ALA A 229 9.46 8.98 21.58
N ARG A 230 10.57 8.91 22.33
CA ARG A 230 11.92 8.80 21.74
C ARG A 230 12.10 7.52 20.95
N GLU A 231 11.58 6.39 21.44
CA GLU A 231 11.65 5.11 20.72
C GLU A 231 10.93 5.19 19.37
N VAL A 232 9.67 5.68 19.35
CA VAL A 232 8.89 5.83 18.13
C VAL A 232 9.51 6.83 17.16
N LEU A 233 9.88 8.03 17.64
CA LEU A 233 10.46 9.08 16.82
C LEU A 233 11.83 8.67 16.25
N SER A 234 12.65 7.94 17.01
CA SER A 234 13.93 7.44 16.52
C SER A 234 13.74 6.37 15.44
N ALA A 235 12.81 5.43 15.64
CA ALA A 235 12.56 4.33 14.71
C ALA A 235 12.04 4.79 13.35
N THR A 236 11.33 5.91 13.34
CA THR A 236 10.64 6.43 12.15
C THR A 236 11.31 7.66 11.55
N LYS A 237 12.49 8.04 12.08
CA LYS A 237 13.23 9.23 11.65
C LYS A 237 13.48 9.25 10.14
N ASP A 238 13.97 8.13 9.61
CA ASP A 238 14.32 7.99 8.19
C ASP A 238 13.09 7.89 7.26
N LEU A 239 11.89 7.75 7.84
CA LEU A 239 10.62 7.78 7.12
C LEU A 239 9.91 9.14 7.28
N GLY A 240 10.40 10.02 8.16
CA GLY A 240 9.76 11.29 8.48
C GLY A 240 8.47 11.20 9.30
N TRP A 241 7.91 10.01 9.56
CA TRP A 241 6.63 9.91 10.25
C TRP A 241 6.67 10.58 11.64
N HIS A 242 5.73 11.49 11.88
CA HIS A 242 5.64 12.31 13.10
C HIS A 242 4.53 11.83 14.05
N ALA A 243 3.96 10.64 13.79
CA ALA A 243 2.94 10.00 14.63
C ALA A 243 1.74 10.90 14.96
N ARG A 244 1.21 11.62 13.95
CA ARG A 244 0.06 12.53 14.09
C ARG A 244 0.22 13.56 15.23
N TRP A 245 1.43 14.08 15.40
CA TRP A 245 1.72 15.12 16.39
C TRP A 245 1.61 14.63 17.85
N LEU A 246 1.57 13.31 18.07
CA LEU A 246 1.44 12.72 19.41
C LEU A 246 2.63 13.06 20.33
N PHE A 247 3.77 13.45 19.75
CA PHE A 247 5.04 13.65 20.44
C PHE A 247 5.65 15.04 20.19
N ASP A 248 4.82 16.05 19.95
CA ASP A 248 5.27 17.41 19.64
C ASP A 248 6.11 18.03 20.77
N ASP A 249 5.79 17.72 22.03
CA ASP A 249 6.56 18.17 23.20
C ASP A 249 8.03 17.66 23.18
N GLN A 250 8.33 16.62 22.41
CA GLN A 250 9.66 16.03 22.27
C GLN A 250 10.41 16.52 21.02
N MET A 251 9.86 17.47 20.26
CA MET A 251 10.43 17.97 19.01
C MET A 251 10.44 19.50 18.97
N THR A 252 11.44 20.08 18.29
CA THR A 252 11.42 21.52 17.98
C THR A 252 10.55 21.76 16.75
N SER A 253 9.88 22.91 16.66
CA SER A 253 9.00 23.22 15.52
C SER A 253 9.68 23.10 14.14
N PRO A 254 10.95 23.50 13.95
CA PRO A 254 11.66 23.25 12.68
C PRO A 254 11.86 21.76 12.39
N TYR A 255 12.10 20.94 13.42
CA TYR A 255 12.26 19.50 13.25
C TYR A 255 10.93 18.80 12.93
N ILE A 256 9.82 19.28 13.49
CA ILE A 256 8.46 18.86 13.15
C ILE A 256 8.20 19.07 11.65
N ALA A 257 8.50 20.28 11.13
CA ALA A 257 8.35 20.58 9.70
C ALA A 257 9.27 19.73 8.82
N TRP A 258 10.55 19.55 9.21
CA TRP A 258 11.47 18.69 8.46
C TRP A 258 10.96 17.24 8.37
N ARG A 259 10.50 16.68 9.49
CA ARG A 259 9.92 15.32 9.52
C ARG A 259 8.70 15.20 8.61
N HIS A 260 7.79 16.17 8.67
CA HIS A 260 6.63 16.21 7.78
C HIS A 260 7.02 16.16 6.30
N LEU A 261 8.01 16.96 5.89
CA LEU A 261 8.52 16.97 4.52
C LEU A 261 9.16 15.62 4.12
N GLU A 262 9.95 15.01 5.00
CA GLU A 262 10.49 13.66 4.77
C GLU A 262 9.38 12.60 4.64
N PHE A 263 8.30 12.73 5.40
CA PHE A 263 7.17 11.82 5.30
C PHE A 263 6.42 12.01 3.97
N GLN A 264 6.26 13.25 3.50
CA GLN A 264 5.72 13.50 2.16
C GLN A 264 6.63 12.92 1.07
N ARG A 265 7.97 13.04 1.19
CA ARG A 265 8.92 12.40 0.27
C ARG A 265 8.73 10.88 0.22
N PHE A 266 8.58 10.24 1.38
CA PHE A 266 8.31 8.81 1.46
C PHE A 266 6.99 8.42 0.79
N LYS A 267 5.93 9.23 0.95
CA LYS A 267 4.64 9.02 0.28
C LYS A 267 4.72 9.21 -1.24
N ILE A 268 5.46 10.22 -1.71
CA ILE A 268 5.74 10.43 -3.14
C ILE A 268 6.43 9.19 -3.73
N LEU A 269 7.45 8.64 -3.05
CA LEU A 269 8.12 7.42 -3.51
C LEU A 269 7.15 6.23 -3.68
N LEU A 270 6.24 6.05 -2.73
CA LEU A 270 5.21 5.00 -2.81
C LEU A 270 4.23 5.24 -3.96
N ARG A 271 3.75 6.48 -4.09
CA ARG A 271 2.82 6.92 -5.14
C ARG A 271 3.40 6.69 -6.53
N ASP A 272 4.62 7.14 -6.75
CA ASP A 272 5.27 7.07 -8.06
C ASP A 272 5.58 5.61 -8.45
N ALA A 273 5.99 4.79 -7.48
CA ALA A 273 6.13 3.34 -7.68
C ALA A 273 4.78 2.67 -8.02
N GLY A 274 3.70 3.09 -7.37
CA GLY A 274 2.35 2.61 -7.64
C GLY A 274 1.81 3.03 -9.01
N ILE A 275 2.02 4.28 -9.42
CA ILE A 275 1.65 4.76 -10.76
C ILE A 275 2.43 4.02 -11.85
N ALA A 276 3.75 3.84 -11.65
CA ALA A 276 4.56 3.04 -12.57
C ALA A 276 4.10 1.57 -12.63
N SER A 277 3.62 1.02 -11.52
CA SER A 277 2.97 -0.29 -11.49
C SER A 277 1.71 -0.33 -12.34
N LEU A 278 0.81 0.62 -12.11
CA LEU A 278 -0.46 0.73 -12.81
C LEU A 278 -0.25 0.91 -14.31
N ASN A 279 0.63 1.81 -14.72
CA ASN A 279 0.91 2.06 -16.15
C ASN A 279 1.52 0.84 -16.86
N ARG A 280 2.36 0.03 -16.18
CA ARG A 280 2.78 -1.27 -16.72
C ARG A 280 1.61 -2.22 -16.91
N ALA A 281 0.68 -2.23 -15.96
CA ALA A 281 -0.51 -3.05 -16.02
C ALA A 281 -1.45 -2.63 -17.16
N LEU A 282 -1.64 -1.33 -17.35
CA LEU A 282 -2.41 -0.75 -18.44
C LEU A 282 -1.79 -1.03 -19.80
N ALA A 283 -0.46 -0.98 -19.92
CA ALA A 283 0.23 -1.36 -21.16
C ALA A 283 -0.05 -2.82 -21.53
N LEU A 284 -0.02 -3.75 -20.57
CA LEU A 284 -0.35 -5.16 -20.82
C LEU A 284 -1.81 -5.35 -21.22
N ALA A 285 -2.74 -4.68 -20.52
CA ALA A 285 -4.16 -4.72 -20.88
C ALA A 285 -4.42 -4.11 -22.25
N GLY A 286 -3.76 -2.99 -22.54
CA GLY A 286 -3.84 -2.23 -23.79
C GLY A 286 -3.44 -3.05 -25.01
N VAL A 287 -2.32 -3.79 -24.93
CA VAL A 287 -1.90 -4.72 -26.00
C VAL A 287 -2.96 -5.79 -26.28
N ALA A 288 -3.65 -6.26 -25.24
CA ALA A 288 -4.60 -7.35 -25.37
C ALA A 288 -6.00 -6.91 -25.82
N ILE A 289 -6.40 -5.67 -25.50
CA ILE A 289 -7.74 -5.12 -25.76
C ILE A 289 -7.73 -4.19 -26.98
N GLY A 290 -6.59 -3.58 -27.30
CA GLY A 290 -6.42 -2.66 -28.43
C GLY A 290 -6.50 -1.17 -28.04
N PHE A 291 -5.91 -0.79 -26.91
CA PHE A 291 -5.77 0.63 -26.53
C PHE A 291 -4.34 0.96 -26.10
N GLU A 292 -3.99 2.24 -26.12
CA GLU A 292 -2.75 2.77 -25.58
C GLU A 292 -3.09 3.98 -24.70
N ALA A 293 -2.80 3.89 -23.41
CA ALA A 293 -3.00 4.96 -22.45
C ALA A 293 -2.13 4.77 -21.21
N GLN A 294 -1.77 5.88 -20.58
CA GLN A 294 -1.14 5.92 -19.26
C GLN A 294 -1.91 6.85 -18.33
N VAL A 295 -1.96 6.50 -17.06
CA VAL A 295 -2.46 7.39 -16.00
C VAL A 295 -1.38 8.40 -15.66
N VAL A 296 -1.78 9.68 -15.60
CA VAL A 296 -0.96 10.80 -15.17
C VAL A 296 -1.63 11.53 -14.02
N LEU A 297 -0.82 12.00 -13.08
CA LEU A 297 -1.26 12.81 -11.96
C LEU A 297 -0.95 14.28 -12.27
N ARG A 298 -1.94 15.16 -12.09
CA ARG A 298 -1.79 16.61 -12.23
C ARG A 298 -2.04 17.27 -10.88
N GLY A 299 -1.27 18.32 -10.57
CA GLY A 299 -1.34 19.02 -9.29
C GLY A 299 -0.84 18.22 -8.08
N ALA A 300 -0.25 17.04 -8.29
CA ALA A 300 0.33 16.23 -7.24
C ALA A 300 1.73 16.75 -6.86
N LEU A 301 2.08 16.67 -5.58
CA LEU A 301 3.36 17.14 -5.05
C LEU A 301 4.52 16.32 -5.63
N LEU A 302 5.57 16.97 -6.12
CA LEU A 302 6.74 16.30 -6.68
C LEU A 302 7.90 16.27 -5.69
N GLU A 303 8.89 15.40 -5.93
CA GLU A 303 10.10 15.34 -5.11
C GLU A 303 10.86 16.69 -5.11
N SER A 304 10.89 17.38 -6.25
CA SER A 304 11.49 18.71 -6.38
C SER A 304 10.77 19.79 -5.55
N ASP A 305 9.48 19.61 -5.28
CA ASP A 305 8.74 20.51 -4.38
C ASP A 305 9.18 20.32 -2.94
N ILE A 306 9.47 19.07 -2.54
CA ILE A 306 10.04 18.77 -1.23
C ILE A 306 11.46 19.34 -1.10
N ASP A 307 12.33 19.13 -2.10
CA ASP A 307 13.70 19.66 -2.08
C ASP A 307 13.70 21.18 -1.84
N ARG A 308 12.89 21.90 -2.61
CA ARG A 308 12.71 23.35 -2.46
C ARG A 308 12.18 23.73 -1.09
N ALA A 309 11.16 23.04 -0.59
CA ALA A 309 10.57 23.31 0.72
C ALA A 309 11.57 23.07 1.86
N GLN A 310 12.45 22.08 1.72
CA GLN A 310 13.53 21.83 2.67
C GLN A 310 14.59 22.94 2.63
N ASP A 311 15.01 23.38 1.45
CA ASP A 311 15.94 24.51 1.31
C ASP A 311 15.37 25.80 1.93
N GLU A 312 14.08 26.05 1.72
CA GLU A 312 13.36 27.18 2.31
C GLU A 312 13.25 27.08 3.85
N LEU A 313 13.03 25.87 4.38
CA LEU A 313 13.05 25.60 5.82
C LEU A 313 14.44 25.87 6.41
N TRP A 314 15.51 25.37 5.79
CA TRP A 314 16.88 25.59 6.22
C TRP A 314 17.28 27.06 6.19
N ALA A 315 16.80 27.80 5.19
CA ALA A 315 17.04 29.23 5.06
C ALA A 315 16.11 30.10 5.95
N GLY A 316 15.14 29.51 6.64
CA GLY A 316 14.14 30.23 7.44
C GLY A 316 13.23 31.16 6.61
N LYS A 317 13.04 30.86 5.31
CA LYS A 317 12.32 31.72 4.36
C LYS A 317 10.81 31.47 4.32
N ARG A 318 10.38 30.23 4.58
CA ARG A 318 8.97 29.83 4.50
C ARG A 318 8.38 29.61 5.90
N PRO A 319 7.19 30.14 6.19
CA PRO A 319 6.52 29.88 7.45
C PRO A 319 6.30 28.38 7.70
N LEU A 320 6.58 27.91 8.92
CA LEU A 320 6.41 26.50 9.27
C LEU A 320 4.98 26.01 9.02
N SER A 321 3.97 26.87 9.27
CA SER A 321 2.56 26.55 9.02
C SER A 321 2.29 26.18 7.56
N GLU A 322 2.95 26.81 6.59
CA GLU A 322 2.76 26.50 5.16
C GLU A 322 3.48 25.21 4.75
N LEU A 323 4.60 24.87 5.40
CA LEU A 323 5.30 23.62 5.15
C LEU A 323 4.47 22.44 5.66
N LEU A 324 3.79 22.61 6.80
CA LEU A 324 2.96 21.58 7.43
C LEU A 324 1.64 21.29 6.69
N THR A 325 1.23 22.15 5.76
CA THR A 325 0.05 21.93 4.89
C THR A 325 0.40 21.19 3.58
N MET A 326 1.67 20.88 3.33
CA MET A 326 2.06 20.16 2.12
C MET A 326 1.66 18.67 2.23
N HIS A 327 0.95 18.15 1.24
CA HIS A 327 0.51 16.75 1.23
C HIS A 327 0.77 16.11 -0.15
N ALA A 328 1.27 14.88 -0.14
CA ALA A 328 1.62 14.09 -1.32
C ALA A 328 0.41 13.58 -2.13
#